data_AF-A0A2D6P7T7-F1
#
_entry.id   AF-A0A2D6P7T7-F1
#
_cell.length_a   1.000
_cell.length_b   1.000
_cell.length_c   1.000
_cell.angle_alpha   90.00
_cell.angle_beta   90.00
_cell.angle_gamma   90.00
#
_symmetry.space_group_name_H-M   'P 1'
#
loop_
_entity.id
_entity.type
_entity.pdbx_description
1 polymer ?
#
loop_
_entity_poly.entity_id
_entity_poly.type
_entity_poly.pdbx_seq_one_letter_code
_entity_poly.pdbx_strand_id
1 'polypeptide(L)'
;MINSKYFMSPEMFYSLVMFFSLGCFIYLGKKWKIPKHFILLHSTIVGWSGLMYLFIAYQTSIADLARYFDWVVSTPLLLMALYFTAILNKKGNYSIMLYLLILQPIVILTGLFADFLGDLRYFYLGLFLLAIIIKIIWVDLYKLAVNKKKYDFLLKYFTIQWLLYPLVFILYPLNFISLETYNVLFVILPIFSKAVFGFIDLYLLK
;
A
#
# COMPACT_ATOMS: atom_id res chain seq x y z
N MET A 1 -7.79 37.30 -7.93
CA MET A 1 -6.65 36.36 -7.96
C MET A 1 -6.16 36.16 -6.53
N ILE A 2 -6.60 35.09 -5.88
CA ILE A 2 -6.08 34.72 -4.55
C ILE A 2 -4.71 34.07 -4.78
N ASN A 3 -3.68 34.58 -4.11
CA ASN A 3 -2.31 34.07 -4.19
C ASN A 3 -2.27 32.56 -3.87
N SER A 4 -1.99 31.72 -4.86
CA SER A 4 -1.89 30.27 -4.76
C SER A 4 -0.67 29.77 -3.97
N LYS A 5 0.13 30.66 -3.38
CA LYS A 5 1.38 30.33 -2.66
C LYS A 5 1.18 29.65 -1.29
N TYR A 6 -0.04 29.52 -0.80
CA TYR A 6 -0.31 29.02 0.56
C TYR A 6 -1.17 27.76 0.64
N PHE A 7 -1.63 27.21 -0.49
CA PHE A 7 -2.37 25.95 -0.47
C PHE A 7 -1.41 24.76 -0.57
N MET A 8 -1.36 23.97 0.50
CA MET A 8 -0.67 22.69 0.54
C MET A 8 -1.32 21.73 -0.47
N SER A 9 -0.53 21.16 -1.39
CA SER A 9 -1.07 20.17 -2.34
C SER A 9 -1.50 18.89 -1.60
N PRO A 10 -2.45 18.11 -2.16
CA PRO A 10 -2.83 16.82 -1.59
C PRO A 10 -1.65 15.88 -1.33
N GLU A 11 -0.65 15.89 -2.21
CA GLU A 11 0.56 15.07 -2.10
C GLU A 11 1.49 15.56 -0.98
N MET A 12 1.60 16.88 -0.79
CA MET A 12 2.34 17.43 0.35
C MET A 12 1.67 17.07 1.68
N PHE A 13 0.34 17.17 1.74
CA PHE A 13 -0.44 16.72 2.91
C PHE A 13 -0.23 15.22 3.16
N TYR A 14 -0.29 14.40 2.12
CA TYR A 14 -0.01 12.97 2.17
C TYR A 14 1.37 12.69 2.79
N SER A 15 2.43 13.33 2.27
CA SER A 15 3.79 13.14 2.78
C SER A 15 3.91 13.51 4.26
N LEU A 16 3.26 14.60 4.71
CA LEU A 16 3.22 14.96 6.14
C LEU A 16 2.55 13.88 6.99
N VAL A 17 1.40 13.34 6.54
CA VAL A 17 0.72 12.24 7.22
C VAL A 17 1.62 11.00 7.32
N MET A 18 2.35 10.67 6.24
CA MET A 18 3.27 9.53 6.23
C MET A 18 4.44 9.72 7.20
N PHE A 19 5.10 10.88 7.22
CA PHE A 19 6.22 11.14 8.13
C PHE A 19 5.77 11.26 9.59
N PHE A 20 4.58 11.80 9.84
CA PHE A 20 3.99 11.78 11.17
C PHE A 20 3.74 10.33 11.63
N SER A 21 3.14 9.51 10.76
CA SER A 21 2.88 8.09 11.04
C SER A 21 4.18 7.31 11.30
N LEU A 22 5.26 7.62 10.59
CA LEU A 22 6.60 7.06 10.82
C LEU A 22 7.03 7.29 12.27
N GLY A 23 6.99 8.55 12.73
CA GLY A 23 7.32 8.89 14.11
C GLY A 23 6.46 8.15 15.13
N CYS A 24 5.15 8.07 14.86
CA CYS A 24 4.22 7.32 15.69
C CYS A 24 4.52 5.83 15.74
N PHE A 25 4.83 5.17 14.62
CA PHE A 25 5.14 3.74 14.60
C PHE A 25 6.40 3.42 15.40
N ILE A 26 7.43 4.25 15.30
CA ILE A 26 8.65 4.09 16.11
C ILE A 26 8.34 4.27 17.59
N TYR A 27 7.60 5.31 17.96
CA TYR A 27 7.26 5.60 19.35
C TYR A 27 6.34 4.54 19.97
N LEU A 28 5.19 4.27 19.33
CA LEU A 28 4.19 3.32 19.80
C LEU A 28 4.73 1.89 19.76
N GLY A 29 5.46 1.51 18.72
CA GLY A 29 6.07 0.20 18.61
C GLY A 29 7.02 -0.10 19.78
N LYS A 30 7.86 0.86 20.17
CA LYS A 30 8.72 0.74 21.36
C LYS A 30 7.89 0.69 22.64
N LYS A 31 6.91 1.59 22.79
CA LYS A 31 6.04 1.68 23.98
C LYS A 31 5.23 0.41 24.22
N TRP A 32 4.71 -0.21 23.17
CA TRP A 32 3.90 -1.44 23.21
C TRP A 32 4.75 -2.71 23.10
N LYS A 33 6.08 -2.60 23.07
CA LYS A 33 7.02 -3.74 22.95
C LYS A 33 6.73 -4.63 21.73
N ILE A 34 6.29 -4.03 20.62
CA ILE A 34 6.05 -4.75 19.36
C ILE A 34 7.38 -5.27 18.80
N PRO A 35 7.43 -6.48 18.18
CA PRO A 35 8.65 -6.97 17.57
C PRO A 35 9.24 -5.99 16.55
N LYS A 36 10.57 -5.83 16.59
CA LYS A 36 11.29 -4.79 15.84
C LYS A 36 11.04 -4.82 14.33
N HIS A 37 10.81 -6.00 13.74
CA HIS A 37 10.58 -6.13 12.31
C HIS A 37 9.25 -5.48 11.88
N PHE A 38 8.18 -5.53 12.70
CA PHE A 38 6.94 -4.80 12.38
C PHE A 38 7.13 -3.29 12.43
N ILE A 39 7.87 -2.80 13.44
CA ILE A 39 8.18 -1.37 13.56
C ILE A 39 8.97 -0.90 12.35
N LEU A 40 10.03 -1.64 11.98
CA LEU A 40 10.86 -1.34 10.82
C LEU A 40 10.01 -1.36 9.54
N LEU A 41 9.22 -2.41 9.34
CA LEU A 41 8.43 -2.60 8.13
C LEU A 41 7.43 -1.46 7.91
N HIS A 42 6.60 -1.16 8.91
CA HIS A 42 5.59 -0.09 8.80
C HIS A 42 6.24 1.28 8.66
N SER A 43 7.33 1.54 9.39
CA SER A 43 8.08 2.81 9.28
C SER A 43 8.71 2.98 7.90
N THR A 44 9.26 1.91 7.31
CA THR A 44 9.80 1.92 5.95
C THR A 44 8.72 2.13 4.91
N ILE A 45 7.56 1.48 5.04
CA ILE A 45 6.43 1.65 4.12
C ILE A 45 6.00 3.12 4.04
N VAL A 46 5.75 3.76 5.18
CA VAL A 46 5.30 5.17 5.18
C VAL A 46 6.45 6.12 4.85
N GLY A 47 7.68 5.86 5.31
CA GLY A 47 8.84 6.69 4.99
C GLY A 47 9.14 6.73 3.49
N TRP A 48 9.14 5.56 2.84
CA TRP A 48 9.32 5.44 1.39
C TRP A 48 8.20 6.15 0.64
N SER A 49 6.95 5.86 1.00
CA SER A 49 5.79 6.43 0.32
C SER A 49 5.72 7.95 0.49
N GLY A 50 6.01 8.47 1.68
CA GLY A 50 6.10 9.91 1.95
C GLY A 50 7.16 10.60 1.10
N LEU A 51 8.33 9.97 0.91
CA LEU A 51 9.39 10.48 0.04
C LEU A 51 8.96 10.52 -1.43
N MET A 52 8.35 9.45 -1.95
CA MET A 52 7.90 9.40 -3.35
C MET A 52 6.85 10.48 -3.64
N TYR A 53 5.93 10.75 -2.71
CA TYR A 53 4.90 11.77 -2.90
C TYR A 53 5.45 13.20 -2.78
N LEU A 54 6.60 13.41 -2.13
CA LEU A 54 7.30 14.70 -2.22
C LEU A 54 7.79 14.97 -3.64
N PHE A 55 8.25 13.94 -4.37
CA PHE A 55 8.64 14.13 -5.78
C PHE A 55 7.47 14.57 -6.66
N ILE A 56 6.26 14.06 -6.39
CA ILE A 56 5.04 14.52 -7.05
C ILE A 56 4.71 15.96 -6.65
N ALA A 57 4.71 16.26 -5.34
CA ALA A 57 4.39 17.59 -4.81
C ALA A 57 5.33 18.69 -5.34
N TYR A 58 6.62 18.37 -5.52
CA TYR A 58 7.62 19.27 -6.08
C TYR A 58 7.75 19.22 -7.60
N GLN A 59 6.93 18.42 -8.29
CA GLN A 59 6.93 18.28 -9.75
C GLN A 59 8.33 17.97 -10.31
N THR A 60 9.04 17.01 -9.71
CA THR A 60 10.36 16.62 -10.19
C THR A 60 10.29 15.84 -11.50
N SER A 61 11.44 15.57 -12.13
CA SER A 61 11.52 14.82 -13.39
C SER A 61 10.99 13.37 -13.32
N ILE A 62 10.74 12.84 -12.11
CA ILE A 62 10.20 11.50 -11.91
C ILE A 62 8.76 11.52 -11.36
N ALA A 63 8.11 12.69 -11.30
CA ALA A 63 6.77 12.83 -10.71
C ALA A 63 5.73 11.87 -11.30
N ASP A 64 5.72 11.69 -12.62
CA ASP A 64 4.77 10.81 -13.32
C ASP A 64 5.00 9.32 -12.99
N LEU A 65 6.22 8.95 -12.59
CA LEU A 65 6.58 7.57 -12.22
C LEU A 65 6.56 7.34 -10.71
N ALA A 66 6.60 8.39 -9.90
CA ALA A 66 6.81 8.31 -8.46
C ALA A 66 5.72 7.50 -7.74
N ARG A 67 4.47 7.55 -8.21
CA ARG A 67 3.37 6.73 -7.68
C ARG A 67 3.63 5.22 -7.87
N TYR A 68 4.11 4.83 -9.03
CA TYR A 68 4.45 3.44 -9.33
C TYR A 68 5.73 3.00 -8.59
N PHE A 69 6.73 3.89 -8.47
CA PHE A 69 7.93 3.63 -7.65
C PHE A 69 7.61 3.48 -6.15
N ASP A 70 6.64 4.23 -5.63
CA ASP A 70 6.08 3.96 -4.30
C ASP A 70 5.54 2.53 -4.26
N TRP A 71 4.60 2.20 -5.13
CA TRP A 71 3.86 0.96 -5.02
C TRP A 71 4.71 -0.29 -5.27
N VAL A 72 5.70 -0.24 -6.16
CA VAL A 72 6.64 -1.36 -6.41
C VAL A 72 7.36 -1.76 -5.13
N VAL A 73 7.62 -0.83 -4.21
CA VAL A 73 8.31 -1.10 -2.94
C VAL A 73 7.32 -1.28 -1.79
N SER A 74 6.34 -0.39 -1.63
CA SER A 74 5.48 -0.39 -0.45
C SER A 74 4.46 -1.51 -0.44
N THR A 75 3.92 -1.91 -1.60
CA THR A 75 2.89 -2.96 -1.66
C THR A 75 3.41 -4.37 -1.37
N PRO A 76 4.60 -4.82 -1.83
CA PRO A 76 5.16 -6.09 -1.35
C PRO A 76 5.49 -6.06 0.15
N LEU A 77 5.95 -4.92 0.69
CA LEU A 77 6.18 -4.77 2.13
C LEU A 77 4.87 -4.84 2.94
N LEU A 78 3.76 -4.33 2.42
CA LEU A 78 2.44 -4.51 3.02
C LEU A 78 2.00 -5.99 3.06
N LEU A 79 2.26 -6.75 2.00
CA LEU A 79 2.03 -8.20 2.00
C LEU A 79 2.95 -8.92 3.00
N MET A 80 4.20 -8.46 3.14
CA MET A 80 5.13 -8.98 4.13
C MET A 80 4.63 -8.72 5.56
N ALA A 81 3.99 -7.58 5.81
CA ALA A 81 3.39 -7.26 7.10
C ALA A 81 2.25 -8.23 7.41
N LEU A 82 1.34 -8.41 6.44
CA LEU A 82 0.24 -9.37 6.55
C LEU A 82 0.75 -10.80 6.77
N TYR A 83 1.84 -11.19 6.10
CA TYR A 83 2.52 -12.48 6.31
C TYR A 83 3.04 -12.63 7.73
N PHE A 84 3.78 -11.64 8.25
CA PHE A 84 4.28 -11.70 9.62
C PHE A 84 3.15 -11.74 10.65
N THR A 85 2.05 -11.01 10.41
CA THR A 85 0.89 -11.05 11.30
C THR A 85 0.18 -12.40 11.27
N ALA A 86 0.18 -13.11 10.14
CA ALA A 86 -0.31 -14.48 10.09
C ALA A 86 0.52 -15.38 11.01
N ILE A 87 1.84 -15.34 10.91
CA ILE A 87 2.70 -16.33 11.60
C ILE A 87 3.10 -15.96 13.03
N LEU A 88 3.04 -14.68 13.44
CA LEU A 88 3.37 -14.19 14.79
C LEU A 88 4.66 -14.80 15.39
N ASN A 89 5.77 -14.77 14.65
CA ASN A 89 7.07 -15.39 15.01
C ASN A 89 7.13 -16.92 15.04
N LYS A 90 6.06 -17.63 14.66
CA LYS A 90 6.13 -19.09 14.43
C LYS A 90 6.77 -19.39 13.09
N LYS A 91 7.17 -20.66 12.89
CA LYS A 91 7.72 -21.14 11.63
C LYS A 91 6.69 -20.93 10.52
N GLY A 92 7.00 -20.02 9.59
CA GLY A 92 6.19 -19.75 8.41
C GLY A 92 6.63 -20.53 7.18
N ASN A 93 5.94 -20.30 6.07
CA ASN A 93 6.34 -20.77 4.76
C ASN A 93 6.95 -19.61 3.96
N TYR A 94 8.28 -19.55 3.93
CA TYR A 94 9.01 -18.49 3.22
C TYR A 94 8.80 -18.51 1.70
N SER A 95 8.41 -19.65 1.12
CA SER A 95 8.04 -19.69 -0.29
C SER A 95 6.78 -18.86 -0.55
N ILE A 96 5.77 -18.91 0.33
CA ILE A 96 4.57 -18.06 0.21
C ILE A 96 4.96 -16.59 0.29
N MET A 97 5.80 -16.21 1.27
CA MET A 97 6.30 -14.84 1.40
C MET A 97 7.02 -14.40 0.12
N LEU A 98 7.93 -15.22 -0.41
CA LEU A 98 8.68 -14.89 -1.61
C LEU A 98 7.78 -14.76 -2.85
N TYR A 99 6.80 -15.64 -3.02
CA TYR A 99 5.79 -15.52 -4.09
C TYR A 99 5.04 -14.19 -4.01
N LEU A 100 4.59 -13.79 -2.82
CA LEU A 100 3.92 -12.51 -2.61
C LEU A 100 4.83 -11.31 -2.93
N LEU A 101 6.10 -11.36 -2.49
CA LEU A 101 7.08 -10.29 -2.73
C LEU A 101 7.48 -10.14 -4.20
N ILE A 102 7.47 -11.22 -4.98
CA ILE A 102 7.81 -11.19 -6.41
C ILE A 102 6.59 -10.81 -7.26
N LEU A 103 5.44 -11.41 -6.98
CA LEU A 103 4.23 -11.24 -7.79
C LEU A 103 3.69 -9.81 -7.69
N GLN A 104 3.81 -9.19 -6.52
CA GLN A 104 3.22 -7.88 -6.29
C GLN A 104 3.87 -6.74 -7.11
N PRO A 105 5.20 -6.60 -7.19
CA PRO A 105 5.82 -5.66 -8.12
C PRO A 105 5.36 -5.84 -9.57
N ILE A 106 5.14 -7.08 -10.02
CA ILE A 106 4.66 -7.35 -11.39
C ILE A 106 3.26 -6.78 -11.59
N VAL A 107 2.35 -6.91 -10.61
CA VAL A 107 1.01 -6.26 -10.65
C VAL A 107 1.16 -4.75 -10.87
N ILE A 108 2.04 -4.11 -10.12
CA ILE A 108 2.26 -2.65 -10.24
C ILE A 108 2.82 -2.27 -11.60
N LEU A 109 3.80 -3.04 -12.11
CA LEU A 109 4.39 -2.80 -13.44
C LEU A 109 3.37 -2.98 -14.56
N THR A 110 2.44 -3.93 -14.44
CA THR A 110 1.34 -4.04 -15.41
C THR A 110 0.38 -2.86 -15.37
N GLY A 111 0.13 -2.27 -14.19
CA GLY A 111 -0.61 -1.01 -14.08
C GLY A 111 0.12 0.15 -14.73
N LEU A 112 1.44 0.26 -14.52
CA LEU A 112 2.30 1.26 -15.17
C LEU A 112 2.22 1.15 -16.70
N PHE A 113 2.33 -0.07 -17.25
CA PHE A 113 2.23 -0.28 -18.69
C PHE A 113 0.84 0.04 -19.24
N ALA A 114 -0.23 -0.28 -18.49
CA ALA A 114 -1.59 0.06 -18.90
C ALA A 114 -1.77 1.58 -19.02
N ASP A 115 -1.24 2.35 -18.06
CA ASP A 115 -1.34 3.80 -18.00
C ASP A 115 -0.50 4.47 -19.10
N PHE A 116 0.80 4.13 -19.19
CA PHE A 116 1.73 4.78 -20.12
C PHE A 116 1.55 4.36 -21.58
N LEU A 117 1.10 3.13 -21.84
CA LEU A 117 0.85 2.65 -23.20
C LEU A 117 -0.62 2.81 -23.63
N GLY A 118 -1.51 3.19 -22.71
CA GLY A 118 -2.94 3.30 -22.98
C GLY A 118 -3.61 1.96 -23.34
N ASP A 119 -3.04 0.83 -22.90
CA ASP A 119 -3.48 -0.51 -23.29
C ASP A 119 -4.02 -1.31 -22.10
N LEU A 120 -5.34 -1.46 -22.07
CA LEU A 120 -6.05 -2.15 -20.99
C LEU A 120 -5.71 -3.65 -20.88
N ARG A 121 -5.05 -4.27 -21.87
CA ARG A 121 -4.59 -5.66 -21.76
C ARG A 121 -3.64 -5.84 -20.58
N TYR A 122 -2.77 -4.86 -20.32
CA TYR A 122 -1.88 -4.89 -19.16
C TYR A 122 -2.68 -4.71 -17.85
N PHE A 123 -3.72 -3.88 -17.83
CA PHE A 123 -4.60 -3.75 -16.67
C PHE A 123 -5.30 -5.07 -16.33
N TYR A 124 -5.85 -5.78 -17.33
CA TYR A 124 -6.49 -7.08 -17.10
C TYR A 124 -5.50 -8.15 -16.65
N LEU A 125 -4.26 -8.13 -17.16
CA LEU A 125 -3.19 -9.00 -16.64
C LEU A 125 -2.90 -8.70 -15.18
N GLY A 126 -2.76 -7.42 -14.80
CA GLY A 126 -2.59 -7.01 -13.41
C GLY A 126 -3.74 -7.45 -12.51
N LEU A 127 -4.98 -7.34 -12.97
CA LEU A 127 -6.17 -7.79 -12.24
C LEU A 127 -6.17 -9.31 -12.03
N PHE A 128 -5.74 -10.08 -13.03
CA PHE A 128 -5.59 -11.52 -12.91
C PHE A 128 -4.50 -11.90 -11.88
N LEU A 129 -3.34 -11.25 -11.92
CA LEU A 129 -2.27 -11.47 -10.95
C LEU A 129 -2.69 -11.05 -9.53
N LEU A 130 -3.45 -9.95 -9.41
CA LEU A 130 -4.06 -9.53 -8.15
C LEU A 130 -5.01 -10.60 -7.61
N ALA A 131 -5.86 -11.21 -8.45
CA ALA A 131 -6.75 -12.30 -8.04
C ALA A 131 -5.97 -13.51 -7.51
N ILE A 132 -4.81 -13.83 -8.09
CA ILE A 132 -3.90 -14.87 -7.57
C ILE A 132 -3.38 -14.47 -6.18
N ILE A 133 -2.94 -13.23 -5.98
CA ILE A 133 -2.49 -12.75 -4.67
C ILE A 133 -3.62 -12.86 -3.63
N ILE A 134 -4.83 -12.40 -3.98
CA ILE A 134 -6.01 -12.50 -3.12
C ILE A 134 -6.26 -13.96 -2.73
N LYS A 135 -6.22 -14.89 -3.68
CA LYS A 135 -6.34 -16.32 -3.38
C LYS A 135 -5.28 -16.80 -2.40
N ILE A 136 -4.00 -16.46 -2.60
CA ILE A 136 -2.89 -16.87 -1.73
C ILE A 136 -3.12 -16.37 -0.30
N ILE A 137 -3.50 -15.09 -0.12
CA ILE A 137 -3.69 -14.53 1.23
C ILE A 137 -4.94 -15.09 1.93
N TRP A 138 -6.03 -15.35 1.20
CA TRP A 138 -7.26 -15.91 1.76
C TRP A 138 -7.22 -17.40 2.03
N VAL A 139 -6.38 -18.15 1.31
CA VAL A 139 -6.35 -19.61 1.41
C VAL A 139 -5.08 -20.07 2.12
N ASP A 140 -3.92 -19.82 1.52
CA ASP A 140 -2.68 -20.44 1.97
C ASP A 140 -2.09 -19.73 3.18
N LEU A 141 -2.10 -18.40 3.16
CA LEU A 141 -1.63 -17.61 4.31
C LEU A 141 -2.63 -17.69 5.48
N TYR A 142 -3.93 -17.72 5.21
CA TYR A 142 -4.96 -17.92 6.24
C TYR A 142 -4.80 -19.24 7.01
N LYS A 143 -4.38 -20.32 6.34
CA LYS A 143 -4.07 -21.60 7.02
C LYS A 143 -2.91 -21.48 8.01
N LEU A 144 -1.95 -20.59 7.74
CA LEU A 144 -0.80 -20.33 8.61
C LEU A 144 -1.11 -19.36 9.76
N ALA A 145 -2.29 -18.73 9.75
CA ALA A 145 -2.66 -17.73 10.74
C ALA A 145 -2.74 -18.32 12.15
N VAL A 146 -1.82 -17.91 13.02
CA VAL A 146 -1.77 -18.31 14.44
C VAL A 146 -2.97 -17.76 15.19
N ASN A 147 -3.35 -16.52 14.89
CA ASN A 147 -4.56 -15.89 15.44
C ASN A 147 -5.50 -15.54 14.28
N LYS A 148 -6.40 -16.48 13.96
CA LYS A 148 -7.36 -16.31 12.86
C LYS A 148 -8.25 -15.08 13.00
N LYS A 149 -8.63 -14.69 14.23
CA LYS A 149 -9.49 -13.51 14.45
C LYS A 149 -8.77 -12.21 14.08
N LYS A 150 -7.53 -12.04 14.55
CA LYS A 150 -6.71 -10.86 14.22
C LYS A 150 -6.38 -10.83 12.72
N TYR A 151 -5.99 -11.98 12.17
CA TYR A 151 -5.68 -12.12 10.76
C TYR A 151 -6.88 -11.86 9.85
N ASP A 152 -8.05 -12.42 10.16
CA ASP A 152 -9.29 -12.23 9.40
C ASP A 152 -9.71 -10.76 9.30
N PHE A 153 -9.57 -10.01 10.40
CA PHE A 153 -9.84 -8.58 10.40
C PHE A 153 -8.91 -7.83 9.43
N LEU A 154 -7.60 -8.05 9.55
CA LEU A 154 -6.60 -7.41 8.68
C LEU A 154 -6.77 -7.84 7.22
N LEU A 155 -7.03 -9.12 6.97
CA LEU A 155 -7.23 -9.67 5.65
C LEU A 155 -8.43 -9.03 4.94
N LYS A 156 -9.56 -8.87 5.63
CA LYS A 156 -10.74 -8.17 5.09
C LYS A 156 -10.45 -6.71 4.82
N TYR A 157 -9.87 -6.01 5.79
CA TYR A 157 -9.47 -4.61 5.62
C TYR A 157 -8.55 -4.44 4.40
N PHE A 158 -7.51 -5.25 4.31
CA PHE A 158 -6.54 -5.26 3.22
C PHE A 158 -7.19 -5.54 1.87
N THR A 159 -8.05 -6.57 1.79
CA THR A 159 -8.73 -6.94 0.54
C THR A 159 -9.62 -5.82 0.02
N ILE A 160 -10.38 -5.16 0.90
CA ILE A 160 -11.21 -4.02 0.51
C ILE A 160 -10.34 -2.91 -0.08
N GLN A 161 -9.28 -2.50 0.63
CA GLN A 161 -8.39 -1.45 0.16
C GLN A 161 -7.76 -1.82 -1.20
N TRP A 162 -7.30 -3.06 -1.35
CA TRP A 162 -6.62 -3.53 -2.56
C TRP A 162 -7.52 -3.60 -3.79
N LEU A 163 -8.81 -3.92 -3.62
CA LEU A 163 -9.78 -3.90 -4.73
C LEU A 163 -10.22 -2.48 -5.10
N LEU A 164 -10.10 -1.51 -4.20
CA LEU A 164 -10.38 -0.11 -4.52
C LEU A 164 -9.34 0.51 -5.47
N TYR A 165 -8.06 0.08 -5.44
CA TYR A 165 -7.04 0.59 -6.36
C TYR A 165 -7.38 0.36 -7.85
N PRO A 166 -7.61 -0.88 -8.33
CA PRO A 166 -7.96 -1.11 -9.72
C PRO A 166 -9.33 -0.53 -10.08
N LEU A 167 -10.25 -0.40 -9.11
CA LEU A 167 -11.53 0.28 -9.32
C LEU A 167 -11.32 1.76 -9.62
N VAL A 168 -10.58 2.49 -8.76
CA VAL A 168 -10.26 3.91 -9.01
C VAL A 168 -9.47 4.07 -10.30
N PHE A 169 -8.55 3.15 -10.59
CA PHE A 169 -7.77 3.14 -11.82
C PHE A 169 -8.67 3.12 -13.06
N ILE A 170 -9.65 2.21 -13.15
CA ILE A 170 -10.47 2.04 -14.35
C ILE A 170 -11.59 3.09 -14.49
N LEU A 171 -12.05 3.67 -13.38
CA LEU A 171 -13.11 4.70 -13.42
C LEU A 171 -12.69 5.94 -14.21
N TYR A 172 -11.40 6.30 -14.19
CA TYR A 172 -10.91 7.48 -14.90
C TYR A 172 -10.88 7.31 -16.43
N PRO A 173 -10.23 6.27 -17.02
CA PRO A 173 -10.29 6.01 -18.47
C PRO A 173 -11.71 5.82 -19.02
N LEU A 174 -12.64 5.36 -18.18
CA LEU A 174 -14.06 5.21 -18.52
C LEU A 174 -14.87 6.52 -18.38
N ASN A 175 -14.22 7.64 -18.02
CA ASN A 175 -14.83 8.96 -17.83
C ASN A 175 -15.91 9.02 -16.74
N PHE A 176 -15.86 8.13 -15.74
CA PHE A 176 -16.76 8.18 -14.57
C PHE A 176 -16.33 9.20 -13.51
N ILE A 177 -15.04 9.56 -13.48
CA ILE A 177 -14.48 10.52 -12.52
C ILE A 177 -13.53 11.50 -13.24
N SER A 178 -13.36 12.70 -12.69
CA SER A 178 -12.40 13.68 -13.21
C SER A 178 -10.95 13.34 -12.83
N LEU A 179 -9.97 13.91 -13.53
CA LEU A 179 -8.55 13.78 -13.19
C LEU A 179 -8.24 14.30 -11.77
N GLU A 180 -8.92 15.36 -11.34
CA GLU A 180 -8.80 15.90 -9.99
C GLU A 180 -9.27 14.86 -8.96
N THR A 181 -10.44 14.26 -9.17
CA THR A 181 -10.96 13.20 -8.29
C THR A 181 -10.05 11.97 -8.29
N TYR A 182 -9.55 11.56 -9.45
CA TYR A 182 -8.59 10.46 -9.60
C TYR A 182 -7.33 10.68 -8.74
N ASN A 183 -6.73 11.86 -8.82
CA ASN A 183 -5.53 12.20 -8.05
C ASN A 183 -5.79 12.27 -6.55
N VAL A 184 -6.91 12.87 -6.13
CA VAL A 184 -7.30 12.92 -4.71
C VAL A 184 -7.56 11.51 -4.14
N LEU A 185 -8.24 10.64 -4.89
CA LEU A 185 -8.48 9.27 -4.47
C LEU A 185 -7.17 8.48 -4.32
N PHE A 186 -6.20 8.70 -5.21
CA PHE A 186 -4.86 8.12 -5.10
C PHE A 186 -3.96 8.75 -4.03
N VAL A 187 -4.43 9.80 -3.34
CA VAL A 187 -3.82 10.29 -2.10
C VAL A 187 -4.52 9.70 -0.87
N ILE A 188 -5.86 9.66 -0.87
CA ILE A 188 -6.65 9.17 0.26
C ILE A 188 -6.46 7.67 0.46
N LEU A 189 -6.58 6.89 -0.60
CA LEU A 189 -6.55 5.43 -0.52
C LEU A 189 -5.24 4.88 0.07
N PRO A 190 -4.04 5.42 -0.28
CA PRO A 190 -2.81 5.01 0.36
C PRO A 190 -2.66 5.42 1.83
N ILE A 191 -3.33 6.48 2.31
CA ILE A 191 -3.38 6.80 3.75
C ILE A 191 -4.00 5.63 4.52
N PHE A 192 -5.15 5.13 4.03
CA PHE A 192 -5.82 3.99 4.64
C PHE A 192 -5.00 2.70 4.50
N SER A 193 -4.35 2.51 3.35
CA SER A 193 -3.60 1.29 3.05
C SER A 193 -2.25 1.20 3.76
N LYS A 194 -1.65 2.34 4.15
CA LYS A 194 -0.32 2.39 4.76
C LYS A 194 -0.36 2.86 6.20
N ALA A 195 -0.75 4.11 6.43
CA ALA A 195 -0.77 4.70 7.77
C ALA A 195 -1.80 4.01 8.67
N VAL A 196 -3.08 4.01 8.26
CA VAL A 196 -4.15 3.41 9.07
C VAL A 196 -3.95 1.89 9.23
N PHE A 197 -3.60 1.19 8.15
CA PHE A 197 -3.24 -0.23 8.21
C PHE A 197 -2.13 -0.50 9.24
N GLY A 198 -1.04 0.26 9.22
CA GLY A 198 0.05 0.10 10.18
C GLY A 198 -0.38 0.35 11.62
N PHE A 199 -1.22 1.36 11.88
CA PHE A 199 -1.78 1.58 13.23
C PHE A 199 -2.64 0.41 13.70
N ILE A 200 -3.50 -0.11 12.84
CA ILE A 200 -4.35 -1.27 13.13
C ILE A 200 -3.48 -2.48 13.44
N ASP A 201 -2.52 -2.80 12.58
CA ASP A 201 -1.68 -3.99 12.71
C ASP A 201 -0.86 -3.93 14.02
N LEU A 202 -0.17 -2.82 14.29
CA LEU A 202 0.57 -2.62 15.54
C LEU A 202 -0.35 -2.69 16.78
N TYR A 203 -1.55 -2.13 16.71
CA TYR A 203 -2.52 -2.22 17.81
C TYR A 203 -3.01 -3.65 18.03
N LEU A 204 -3.22 -4.42 16.97
CA LEU A 204 -3.59 -5.84 17.09
C LEU A 204 -2.44 -6.70 17.62
N LEU A 205 -1.19 -6.25 17.53
CA LEU A 205 -0.03 -6.97 18.07
C LEU A 205 0.29 -6.64 19.53
N LYS A 206 -0.28 -5.54 20.06
CA LYS A 206 -0.27 -5.21 21.49
C LYS A 206 -1.01 -6.28 22.31
#